data_AF-A0A258I1J8-F1
#
_entry.id   AF-A0A258I1J8-F1
#
_cell.length_a   1.000
_cell.length_b   1.000
_cell.length_c   1.000
_cell.angle_alpha   90.00
_cell.angle_beta   90.00
_cell.angle_gamma   90.00
#
_symmetry.space_group_name_H-M   'P 1'
#
loop_
_entity.id
_entity.type
_entity.pdbx_description
1 polymer ?
#
loop_
_entity_poly.entity_id
_entity_poly.type
_entity_poly.pdbx_seq_one_letter_code
_entity_poly.pdbx_strand_id
1 'polypeptide(L)'
;MSFLARIAALAALLVPSAAFAQDPAGSSPINNAFSWMQQTMLGTVATTVAVMAVAAVGFMMLTGRMNWRFGATVIIGVFIIFGAGSIVAGIQGAAG
;
A
#
# COMPACT_ATOMS: atom_id res chain seq x y z
N MET A 1 21.41 -42.85 2.73
CA MET A 1 20.72 -41.62 3.21
C MET A 1 21.56 -40.35 3.18
N SER A 2 22.89 -40.39 3.30
CA SER A 2 23.75 -39.17 3.38
C SER A 2 23.86 -38.38 2.07
N PHE A 3 23.74 -39.05 0.92
CA PHE A 3 23.82 -38.39 -0.40
C PHE A 3 22.61 -37.49 -0.68
N LEU A 4 21.41 -37.95 -0.33
CA LEU A 4 20.17 -37.16 -0.44
C LEU A 4 20.19 -35.93 0.49
N ALA A 5 20.74 -36.07 1.70
CA ALA A 5 20.90 -34.96 2.63
C ALA A 5 21.85 -33.87 2.12
N ARG A 6 22.92 -34.25 1.41
CA ARG A 6 23.87 -33.31 0.80
C ARG A 6 23.25 -32.55 -0.38
N ILE A 7 22.43 -33.23 -1.19
CA ILE A 7 21.70 -32.59 -2.29
C ILE A 7 20.66 -31.60 -1.75
N ALA A 8 19.93 -31.96 -0.69
CA ALA A 8 18.98 -31.06 -0.05
C ALA A 8 19.66 -29.81 0.55
N ALA A 9 20.82 -29.97 1.18
CA ALA A 9 21.59 -28.85 1.71
C ALA A 9 22.11 -27.91 0.59
N LEU A 10 22.52 -28.47 -0.55
CA LEU A 10 23.00 -27.70 -1.69
C LEU A 10 21.85 -27.01 -2.44
N ALA A 11 20.67 -27.61 -2.47
CA ALA A 11 19.44 -26.99 -2.99
C ALA A 11 18.97 -25.82 -2.11
N ALA A 12 19.16 -25.90 -0.79
CA ALA A 12 18.85 -24.80 0.13
C ALA A 12 19.74 -23.57 -0.08
N LEU A 13 20.96 -23.75 -0.60
CA LEU A 13 21.88 -22.64 -0.95
C LEU A 13 21.53 -21.96 -2.29
N LEU A 14 20.70 -22.60 -3.11
CA LEU A 14 20.22 -22.08 -4.40
C LEU A 14 18.88 -21.35 -4.26
N VAL A 15 18.25 -21.40 -3.08
CA VAL A 15 17.10 -20.54 -2.77
C VAL A 15 17.66 -19.12 -2.61
N PRO A 16 17.20 -18.13 -3.41
CA PRO A 16 17.58 -16.75 -3.16
C PRO A 16 17.16 -16.44 -1.72
N SER A 17 18.12 -16.14 -0.86
CA SER A 17 17.83 -15.52 0.42
C SER A 17 17.08 -14.24 0.07
N ALA A 18 15.75 -14.27 0.20
CA ALA A 18 14.96 -13.06 0.15
C ALA A 18 15.74 -12.07 1.01
N ALA A 19 16.15 -10.94 0.42
CA ALA A 19 16.75 -9.87 1.19
C ALA A 19 15.66 -9.44 2.15
N PHE A 20 15.63 -10.09 3.30
CA PHE A 20 14.59 -9.90 4.25
C PHE A 20 14.82 -8.49 4.76
N ALA A 21 13.82 -7.65 4.62
CA ALA A 21 13.54 -6.63 5.62
C ALA A 21 13.21 -7.34 6.96
N GLN A 22 14.11 -8.21 7.43
CA GLN A 22 14.12 -8.79 8.76
C GLN A 22 14.56 -7.64 9.66
N ASP A 23 13.59 -6.78 9.93
CA ASP A 23 13.32 -6.22 11.23
C ASP A 23 14.38 -6.62 12.27
N PRO A 24 15.43 -5.78 12.44
CA PRO A 24 16.48 -6.02 13.41
C PRO A 24 15.86 -6.28 14.78
N ALA A 25 16.41 -7.21 15.56
CA ALA A 25 15.89 -7.51 16.89
C ALA A 25 15.71 -6.21 17.71
N GLY A 26 14.46 -5.81 17.97
CA GLY A 26 14.11 -4.50 18.55
C GLY A 26 13.31 -3.55 17.65
N SER A 27 13.02 -3.91 16.40
CA SER A 27 12.15 -3.18 15.46
C SER A 27 10.67 -3.15 15.86
N SER A 28 10.25 -4.01 16.78
CA SER A 28 8.83 -4.16 17.18
C SER A 28 8.12 -2.84 17.55
N PRO A 29 8.74 -1.88 18.29
CA PRO A 29 8.12 -0.58 18.57
C PRO A 29 8.08 0.34 17.35
N ILE A 30 9.10 0.31 16.49
CA ILE A 30 9.16 1.11 15.25
C ILE A 30 8.08 0.63 14.28
N ASN A 31 7.95 -0.68 14.10
CA ASN A 31 6.96 -1.28 13.21
C ASN A 31 5.54 -1.06 13.74
N ASN A 32 5.33 -1.11 15.06
CA ASN A 32 4.08 -0.71 15.67
C ASN A 32 3.77 0.78 15.47
N ALA A 33 4.76 1.67 15.55
CA ALA A 33 4.56 3.09 15.28
C ALA A 33 4.18 3.33 13.80
N PHE A 34 4.84 2.65 12.86
CA PHE A 34 4.46 2.70 11.44
C PHE A 34 3.07 2.13 11.20
N SER A 35 2.71 1.02 11.85
CA SER A 35 1.37 0.42 11.77
C SER A 35 0.29 1.35 12.33
N TRP A 36 0.55 2.02 13.46
CA TRP A 36 -0.36 2.99 14.05
C TRP A 36 -0.55 4.23 13.18
N MET A 37 0.55 4.77 12.61
CA MET A 37 0.47 5.86 11.65
C MET A 37 -0.29 5.43 10.40
N GLN A 38 -0.07 4.21 9.91
CA GLN A 38 -0.79 3.65 8.77
C GLN A 38 -2.29 3.51 9.06
N GLN A 39 -2.68 2.98 10.22
CA GLN A 39 -4.08 2.89 10.63
C GLN A 39 -4.72 4.27 10.82
N THR A 40 -3.97 5.28 11.25
CA THR A 40 -4.49 6.64 11.38
C THR A 40 -4.64 7.32 10.01
N MET A 41 -3.68 7.12 9.11
CA MET A 41 -3.61 7.75 7.77
C MET A 41 -4.43 7.03 6.70
N LEU A 42 -4.72 5.73 6.85
CA LEU A 42 -5.52 4.92 5.90
C LEU A 42 -6.83 4.39 6.50
N GLY A 43 -7.02 4.50 7.82
CA GLY A 43 -8.23 4.03 8.48
C GLY A 43 -9.43 4.97 8.32
N THR A 44 -10.29 5.02 9.33
CA THR A 44 -11.59 5.71 9.29
C THR A 44 -11.47 7.20 8.95
N VAL A 45 -10.38 7.85 9.33
CA VAL A 45 -10.14 9.28 9.03
C VAL A 45 -9.97 9.50 7.53
N ALA A 46 -9.20 8.64 6.85
CA ALA A 46 -8.96 8.76 5.42
C ALA A 46 -10.26 8.56 4.63
N THR A 47 -11.02 7.52 4.97
CA THR A 47 -12.28 7.19 4.29
C THR A 47 -13.33 8.27 4.52
N THR A 48 -13.44 8.83 5.73
CA THR A 48 -14.38 9.93 6.00
C THR A 48 -14.02 11.19 5.22
N VAL A 49 -12.75 11.60 5.18
CA VAL A 49 -12.31 12.77 4.38
C VAL A 49 -12.59 12.55 2.89
N ALA A 50 -12.31 11.37 2.36
CA ALA A 50 -12.57 11.06 0.96
C ALA A 50 -14.05 11.11 0.59
N VAL A 51 -14.92 10.56 1.45
CA VAL A 51 -16.37 10.63 1.26
C VAL A 51 -16.87 12.08 1.29
N MET A 52 -16.37 12.91 2.21
CA MET A 52 -16.70 14.33 2.26
C MET A 52 -16.26 15.07 0.99
N ALA A 53 -15.07 14.77 0.47
CA ALA A 53 -14.58 15.36 -0.78
C ALA A 53 -15.45 14.96 -1.98
N VAL A 54 -15.85 13.70 -2.09
CA VAL A 54 -16.75 13.22 -3.17
C VAL A 54 -18.13 13.86 -3.06
N ALA A 55 -18.68 13.95 -1.86
CA ALA A 55 -19.96 14.61 -1.62
C ALA A 55 -19.92 16.10 -1.98
N ALA A 56 -18.84 16.80 -1.61
CA ALA A 56 -18.64 18.19 -1.96
C ALA A 56 -18.60 18.39 -3.48
N VAL A 57 -17.88 17.54 -4.22
CA VAL A 57 -17.87 17.56 -5.69
C VAL A 57 -19.28 17.36 -6.26
N GLY A 58 -20.04 16.40 -5.74
CA GLY A 58 -21.42 16.16 -6.16
C GLY A 58 -22.32 17.39 -5.99
N PHE A 59 -22.24 18.06 -4.84
CA PHE A 59 -22.96 19.32 -4.60
C PHE A 59 -22.55 20.42 -5.57
N MET A 60 -21.25 20.52 -5.83
CA MET A 60 -20.69 21.54 -6.71
C MET A 60 -21.07 21.30 -8.19
N MET A 61 -21.26 20.04 -8.60
CA MET A 61 -21.78 19.69 -9.94
C MET A 61 -23.23 20.15 -10.14
N LEU A 62 -24.06 20.19 -9.09
CA LEU A 62 -25.44 20.69 -9.17
C LEU A 62 -25.52 22.20 -9.46
N THR A 63 -24.45 22.96 -9.21
CA THR A 63 -24.39 24.40 -9.54
C THR A 63 -24.30 24.69 -11.04
N GLY A 64 -24.19 23.65 -11.89
CA GLY A 64 -24.31 23.73 -13.35
C GLY A 64 -23.14 24.40 -14.09
N ARG A 65 -22.17 24.99 -13.36
CA ARG A 65 -21.00 25.68 -13.94
C ARG A 65 -19.66 25.07 -13.54
N MET A 66 -19.68 23.88 -12.96
CA MET A 66 -18.46 23.21 -12.52
C MET A 66 -17.59 22.76 -13.70
N ASN A 67 -16.29 23.07 -13.61
CA ASN A 67 -15.28 22.47 -14.46
C ASN A 67 -15.23 20.96 -14.20
N TRP A 68 -15.71 20.14 -15.14
CA TRP A 68 -15.60 18.67 -15.08
C TRP A 68 -14.19 18.17 -14.72
N ARG A 69 -13.16 18.89 -15.16
CA ARG A 69 -11.75 18.66 -14.82
C ARG A 69 -11.52 18.63 -13.30
N PHE A 70 -12.17 19.52 -12.55
CA PHE A 70 -12.05 19.56 -11.10
C PHE A 70 -12.61 18.30 -10.44
N GLY A 71 -13.80 17.85 -10.88
CA GLY A 71 -14.38 16.60 -10.40
C GLY A 71 -13.48 15.39 -10.70
N ALA A 72 -12.92 15.32 -11.91
CA ALA A 72 -11.99 14.26 -12.28
C ALA A 72 -10.72 14.28 -11.42
N THR A 73 -10.14 15.45 -11.16
CA THR A 73 -8.94 15.58 -10.30
C THR A 73 -9.19 15.08 -8.88
N VAL A 74 -10.35 15.38 -8.29
CA VAL A 74 -10.70 14.89 -6.95
C VAL A 74 -10.83 13.37 -6.92
N ILE A 75 -11.51 12.78 -7.90
CA ILE A 75 -11.68 11.31 -7.99
C ILE A 75 -10.33 10.61 -8.18
N ILE A 76 -9.44 11.16 -9.01
CA ILE A 76 -8.07 10.66 -9.17
C ILE A 76 -7.30 10.76 -7.84
N GLY A 77 -7.43 11.86 -7.10
CA GLY A 77 -6.81 12.02 -5.79
C GLY A 77 -7.26 10.95 -4.79
N VAL A 78 -8.58 10.68 -4.73
CA VAL A 78 -9.14 9.61 -3.89
C VAL A 78 -8.57 8.25 -4.29
N PHE A 79 -8.50 7.95 -5.59
CA PHE A 79 -7.92 6.71 -6.09
C PHE A 79 -6.46 6.53 -5.66
N ILE A 80 -5.63 7.58 -5.71
CA ILE A 80 -4.22 7.49 -5.31
C ILE A 80 -4.09 7.21 -3.81
N ILE A 81 -4.89 7.87 -2.96
CA ILE A 81 -4.83 7.70 -1.49
C ILE A 81 -5.14 6.24 -1.09
N PHE A 82 -6.18 5.63 -1.65
CA PHE A 82 -6.57 4.25 -1.28
C PHE A 82 -5.89 3.18 -2.13
N GLY A 83 -5.56 3.49 -3.39
CA GLY A 83 -4.95 2.56 -4.33
C GLY A 83 -3.43 2.41 -4.19
N ALA A 84 -2.76 3.30 -3.43
CA ALA A 84 -1.31 3.32 -3.28
C ALA A 84 -0.71 1.94 -2.92
N GLY A 85 -1.33 1.21 -1.99
CA GLY A 85 -0.86 -0.12 -1.58
C GLY A 85 -0.85 -1.13 -2.73
N SER A 86 -1.93 -1.20 -3.50
CA SER A 86 -2.04 -2.09 -4.67
C SER A 86 -1.09 -1.69 -5.80
N ILE A 87 -0.88 -0.39 -6.00
CA ILE A 87 0.07 0.13 -7.00
C ILE A 87 1.50 -0.30 -6.63
N VAL A 88 1.89 -0.10 -5.37
CA VAL A 88 3.23 -0.48 -4.89
C VAL A 88 3.42 -2.00 -4.95
N ALA A 89 2.43 -2.78 -4.53
CA ALA A 89 2.49 -4.24 -4.62
C ALA A 89 2.62 -4.73 -6.08
N GLY A 90 1.91 -4.11 -7.02
CA GLY A 90 2.04 -4.42 -8.45
C GLY A 90 3.42 -4.11 -9.02
N ILE A 91 4.02 -2.97 -8.62
CA ILE A 91 5.39 -2.61 -9.04
C ILE A 91 6.41 -3.59 -8.47
N GLN A 92 6.30 -3.92 -7.18
CA GLN A 92 7.19 -4.86 -6.52
C GLN A 92 7.09 -6.26 -7.14
N GLY A 93 5.87 -6.72 -7.46
CA GLY A 93 5.66 -8.00 -8.14
C GLY A 93 6.15 -8.06 -9.59
N ALA A 94 6.33 -6.91 -10.25
CA ALA A 94 6.91 -6.83 -11.60
C ALA A 94 8.43 -6.63 -11.59
N ALA A 95 9.01 -6.20 -10.46
CA ALA A 95 10.43 -5.94 -10.28
C ALA A 95 11.21 -7.12 -9.65
N GLY A 96 10.50 -8.11 -9.10
CA GLY A 96 11.06 -9.40 -8.64
C GLY A 96 10.99 -10.46 -9.72
#